data_AF-A0AA88E054-F1
#
_entry.id   AF-A0AA88E054-F1
#
_cell.length_a   1.000
_cell.length_b   1.000
_cell.length_c   1.000
_cell.angle_alpha   90.00
_cell.angle_beta   90.00
_cell.angle_gamma   90.00
#
_symmetry.space_group_name_H-M   'P 1'
#
loop_
_entity.id
_entity.type
_entity.pdbx_description
1 polymer ?
#
loop_
_entity_poly.entity_id
_entity_poly.type
_entity_poly.pdbx_seq_one_letter_code
_entity_poly.pdbx_strand_id
1 'polypeptide(L)'
;MEHSKKGRARRKNPLDPTVDDKRRATIMKRVHMARKREESVWKRPQKVIDNYPNIEEEDWVKFVQYRTSSQFQQLTDRESEIRTNNEYSSRGGRDRYRKLDQENFKKTGKWERRDGLWLEQQTGADGELKDPACKKISDLIMEYNTQESQGTFESVGTSDVLSQALSRPEHKGRVRGQSKFIKSSQYFNLNRILSKENEVQSMRREIKELKALVHGLCANKDVEPSVDPNNVPTVDQHNSFKASCSAQEKQHRVSDPPTIPVDS
;
A
#
# COMPACT_ATOMS: atom_id res chain seq x y z
N MET A 1 -37.45 -32.32 -18.97
CA MET A 1 -36.30 -33.24 -19.16
C MET A 1 -35.44 -32.69 -20.27
N GLU A 2 -34.13 -32.74 -20.30
CA GLU A 2 -33.06 -32.96 -19.34
C GLU A 2 -31.78 -32.78 -20.19
N HIS A 3 -30.69 -32.46 -19.53
CA HIS A 3 -29.47 -31.86 -20.06
C HIS A 3 -28.70 -32.67 -21.12
N SER A 4 -27.95 -31.98 -21.99
CA SER A 4 -26.65 -32.52 -22.45
C SER A 4 -25.66 -31.42 -22.88
N LYS A 5 -24.51 -31.42 -22.19
CA LYS A 5 -23.37 -30.50 -22.31
C LYS A 5 -22.63 -30.72 -23.62
N LYS A 6 -22.30 -29.65 -24.36
CA LYS A 6 -21.06 -29.59 -25.18
C LYS A 6 -20.48 -28.18 -25.15
N GLY A 7 -19.41 -28.02 -24.36
CA GLY A 7 -18.57 -26.83 -24.38
C GLY A 7 -17.92 -26.65 -25.75
N ARG A 8 -17.76 -25.39 -26.16
CA ARG A 8 -17.07 -25.04 -27.40
C ARG A 8 -15.97 -24.01 -27.13
N ALA A 9 -14.76 -24.56 -27.05
CA ALA A 9 -13.50 -24.06 -27.58
C ALA A 9 -13.13 -22.60 -27.29
N ARG A 10 -12.18 -22.40 -26.36
CA ARG A 10 -11.24 -21.27 -26.42
C ARG A 10 -10.53 -21.31 -27.78
N ARG A 11 -10.78 -20.31 -28.62
CA ARG A 11 -10.00 -20.04 -29.83
C ARG A 11 -8.57 -19.71 -29.41
N LYS A 12 -7.65 -20.66 -29.61
CA LYS A 12 -6.21 -20.40 -29.63
C LYS A 12 -5.92 -19.63 -30.92
N ASN A 13 -5.52 -18.36 -30.85
CA ASN A 13 -4.79 -17.78 -31.98
C ASN A 13 -3.42 -18.49 -32.04
N PRO A 14 -3.01 -19.03 -33.20
CA PRO A 14 -1.80 -19.80 -33.32
C PRO A 14 -0.60 -18.86 -33.28
N LEU A 15 -0.09 -18.61 -32.07
CA LEU A 15 1.32 -18.28 -31.91
C LEU A 15 2.11 -19.46 -32.47
N ASP A 16 3.05 -19.17 -33.36
CA ASP A 16 3.98 -20.12 -33.96
C ASP A 16 4.39 -21.17 -32.90
N PRO A 17 3.93 -22.43 -33.04
CA PRO A 17 4.16 -23.47 -32.04
C PRO A 17 5.65 -23.69 -31.81
N THR A 18 6.49 -23.34 -32.78
CA THR A 18 7.93 -23.46 -32.62
C THR A 18 8.49 -22.45 -31.61
N VAL A 19 7.92 -21.26 -31.40
CA VAL A 19 8.52 -20.24 -30.51
C VAL A 19 8.27 -20.55 -29.03
N ASP A 20 7.08 -21.05 -28.70
CA ASP A 20 6.70 -21.43 -27.33
C ASP A 20 7.25 -22.81 -26.97
N ASP A 21 7.32 -23.74 -27.94
CA ASP A 21 8.09 -24.98 -27.79
C ASP A 21 9.59 -24.73 -27.73
N LYS A 22 10.14 -23.75 -28.46
CA LYS A 22 11.56 -23.34 -28.30
C LYS A 22 11.82 -22.75 -26.94
N ARG A 23 10.91 -21.91 -26.39
CA ARG A 23 11.06 -21.34 -25.04
C ARG A 23 10.90 -22.39 -23.95
N ARG A 24 9.87 -23.25 -24.04
CA ARG A 24 9.71 -24.40 -23.14
C ARG A 24 10.87 -25.38 -23.27
N ALA A 25 11.32 -25.70 -24.47
CA ALA A 25 12.49 -26.54 -24.71
C ALA A 25 13.80 -25.87 -24.26
N THR A 26 13.91 -24.55 -24.25
CA THR A 26 15.08 -23.82 -23.73
C THR A 26 15.07 -23.81 -22.21
N ILE A 27 13.92 -23.57 -21.58
CA ILE A 27 13.76 -23.64 -20.12
C ILE A 27 13.96 -25.08 -19.65
N MET A 28 13.32 -26.05 -20.32
CA MET A 28 13.51 -27.48 -20.07
C MET A 28 14.94 -27.92 -20.40
N LYS A 29 15.61 -27.42 -21.45
CA LYS A 29 17.05 -27.66 -21.66
C LYS A 29 17.87 -27.07 -20.52
N ARG A 30 17.60 -25.86 -20.03
CA ARG A 30 18.35 -25.28 -18.89
C ARG A 30 18.16 -26.07 -17.60
N VAL A 31 16.93 -26.54 -17.34
CA VAL A 31 16.61 -27.39 -16.18
C VAL A 31 17.15 -28.82 -16.34
N HIS A 32 17.09 -29.37 -17.55
CA HIS A 32 17.59 -30.70 -17.92
C HIS A 32 19.12 -30.76 -18.00
N MET A 33 19.78 -29.69 -18.45
CA MET A 33 21.24 -29.53 -18.39
C MET A 33 21.73 -29.39 -16.94
N ALA A 34 20.91 -28.82 -16.04
CA ALA A 34 21.20 -28.84 -14.61
C ALA A 34 20.93 -30.22 -13.96
N ARG A 35 20.19 -31.11 -14.62
CA ARG A 35 19.75 -32.41 -14.08
C ARG A 35 20.45 -33.61 -14.72
N LYS A 36 21.04 -33.47 -15.92
CA LYS A 36 21.91 -34.47 -16.56
C LYS A 36 23.31 -34.38 -15.96
N ARG A 37 23.55 -35.30 -15.02
CA ARG A 37 24.84 -35.62 -14.42
C ARG A 37 25.76 -36.25 -15.47
N GLU A 38 26.44 -35.43 -16.27
CA GLU A 38 27.67 -35.84 -16.95
C GLU A 38 28.80 -34.93 -16.47
N GLU A 39 29.91 -35.51 -15.98
CA GLU A 39 31.05 -34.80 -15.41
C GLU A 39 31.65 -33.74 -16.38
N SER A 40 31.41 -33.88 -17.68
CA SER A 40 31.84 -32.95 -18.73
C SER A 40 31.07 -31.61 -18.76
N VAL A 41 29.86 -31.54 -18.16
CA VAL A 41 28.97 -30.35 -18.17
C VAL A 41 29.37 -29.31 -17.11
N TRP A 42 30.22 -29.69 -16.16
CA TRP A 42 30.66 -28.83 -15.06
C TRP A 42 32.02 -28.16 -15.28
N LYS A 43 32.53 -28.15 -16.52
CA LYS A 43 33.71 -27.34 -16.84
C LYS A 43 33.40 -25.85 -16.60
N ARG A 44 34.35 -25.15 -15.96
CA ARG A 44 34.24 -23.71 -15.69
C ARG A 44 34.03 -22.94 -17.01
N PRO A 45 32.90 -22.24 -17.21
CA PRO A 45 32.64 -21.53 -18.46
C PRO A 45 33.65 -20.41 -18.68
N GLN A 46 34.11 -20.20 -19.92
CA GLN A 46 35.07 -19.15 -20.27
C GLN A 46 34.63 -17.76 -19.78
N LYS A 47 33.34 -17.46 -19.89
CA LYS A 47 32.76 -16.19 -19.40
C LYS A 47 32.96 -15.97 -17.89
N VAL A 48 33.03 -17.03 -17.09
CA VAL A 48 33.33 -16.90 -15.65
C VAL A 48 34.79 -16.55 -15.46
N ILE A 49 35.69 -17.14 -16.25
CA ILE A 49 37.13 -16.84 -16.26
C ILE A 49 37.36 -15.38 -16.63
N ASP A 50 36.71 -14.92 -17.70
CA ASP A 50 36.91 -13.57 -18.24
C ASP A 50 36.35 -12.48 -17.32
N ASN A 51 35.18 -12.73 -16.70
CA ASN A 51 34.50 -11.72 -15.88
C ASN A 51 34.88 -11.78 -14.39
N TYR A 52 35.38 -12.92 -13.92
CA TYR A 52 35.68 -13.17 -12.51
C TYR A 52 37.03 -13.91 -12.38
N PRO A 53 38.15 -13.23 -12.70
CA PRO A 53 39.47 -13.86 -12.68
C PRO A 53 39.90 -14.34 -11.29
N ASN A 54 39.31 -13.78 -10.23
CA ASN A 54 39.58 -14.15 -8.83
C ASN A 54 38.91 -15.46 -8.40
N ILE A 55 38.04 -16.05 -9.24
CA ILE A 55 37.41 -17.34 -8.94
C ILE A 55 38.31 -18.42 -9.50
N GLU A 56 39.04 -19.10 -8.63
CA GLU A 56 39.94 -20.19 -9.00
C GLU A 56 39.16 -21.44 -9.45
N GLU A 57 39.87 -22.43 -9.98
CA GLU A 57 39.23 -23.68 -10.41
C GLU A 57 38.70 -24.47 -9.21
N GLU A 58 39.42 -24.41 -8.08
CA GLU A 58 39.04 -25.01 -6.80
C GLU A 58 37.70 -24.47 -6.29
N ASP A 59 37.48 -23.15 -6.41
CA ASP A 59 36.23 -22.53 -5.97
C ASP A 59 35.06 -22.91 -6.88
N TRP A 60 35.33 -23.11 -8.17
CA TRP A 60 34.34 -23.64 -9.08
C TRP A 60 33.95 -25.08 -8.73
N VAL A 61 34.92 -25.94 -8.40
CA VAL A 61 34.66 -27.31 -7.96
C VAL A 61 33.82 -27.32 -6.68
N LYS A 62 34.18 -26.50 -5.68
CA LYS A 62 33.38 -26.35 -4.44
C LYS A 62 31.95 -25.91 -4.75
N PHE A 63 31.77 -24.94 -5.65
CA PHE A 63 30.45 -24.48 -6.08
C PHE A 63 29.63 -25.60 -6.72
N VAL A 64 30.23 -26.40 -7.61
CA VAL A 64 29.54 -27.52 -8.27
C VAL A 64 29.13 -28.59 -7.26
N GLN A 65 30.03 -28.95 -6.34
CA GLN A 65 29.74 -29.89 -5.25
C GLN A 65 28.57 -29.39 -4.39
N TYR A 66 28.57 -28.11 -4.02
CA TYR A 66 27.48 -27.49 -3.28
C TYR A 66 26.16 -27.52 -4.07
N ARG A 67 26.17 -27.14 -5.35
CA ARG A 67 24.96 -27.10 -6.20
C ARG A 67 24.36 -28.47 -6.48
N THR A 68 25.16 -29.54 -6.36
CA THR A 68 24.75 -30.94 -6.52
C THR A 68 24.44 -31.63 -5.18
N SER A 69 24.73 -30.96 -4.05
CA SER A 69 24.50 -31.51 -2.72
C SER A 69 23.01 -31.72 -2.42
N SER A 70 22.71 -32.69 -1.54
CA SER A 70 21.34 -32.91 -1.05
C SER A 70 20.79 -31.67 -0.34
N GLN A 71 21.63 -30.94 0.41
CA GLN A 71 21.23 -29.70 1.09
C GLN A 71 20.70 -28.66 0.10
N PHE A 72 21.41 -28.44 -1.02
CA PHE A 72 20.97 -27.49 -2.04
C PHE A 72 19.67 -27.92 -2.72
N GLN A 73 19.50 -29.23 -2.95
CA GLN A 73 18.26 -29.77 -3.51
C GLN A 73 17.08 -29.52 -2.57
N GLN A 74 17.23 -29.82 -1.27
CA GLN A 74 16.21 -29.56 -0.25
C GLN A 74 15.83 -28.07 -0.17
N LEU A 75 16.82 -27.17 -0.23
CA LEU A 75 16.58 -25.73 -0.30
C LEU A 75 15.76 -25.35 -1.55
N THR A 76 16.11 -25.91 -2.71
CA THR A 76 15.42 -25.62 -3.97
C THR A 76 13.97 -26.12 -3.94
N ASP A 77 13.75 -27.32 -3.39
CA ASP A 77 12.44 -27.93 -3.29
C ASP A 77 11.54 -27.11 -2.35
N ARG A 78 12.06 -26.72 -1.18
CA ARG A 78 11.39 -25.80 -0.24
C ARG A 78 11.00 -24.48 -0.91
N GLU A 79 11.92 -23.84 -1.62
CA GLU A 79 11.64 -22.58 -2.34
C GLU A 79 10.66 -22.78 -3.50
N SER A 80 10.61 -23.98 -4.10
CA SER A 80 9.61 -24.34 -5.10
C SER A 80 8.22 -24.48 -4.48
N GLU A 81 8.10 -25.16 -3.34
CA GLU A 81 6.85 -25.32 -2.59
C GLU A 81 6.29 -23.97 -2.10
N ILE A 82 7.16 -23.09 -1.60
CA ILE A 82 6.78 -21.72 -1.23
C ILE A 82 6.23 -20.97 -2.45
N ARG A 83 6.83 -21.13 -3.63
CA ARG A 83 6.34 -20.51 -4.87
C ARG A 83 5.00 -21.10 -5.32
N THR A 84 4.75 -22.39 -5.14
CA THR A 84 3.45 -22.99 -5.47
C THR A 84 2.33 -22.51 -4.55
N ASN A 85 2.66 -22.12 -3.30
CA ASN A 85 1.70 -21.55 -2.35
C ASN A 85 1.33 -20.08 -2.66
N ASN A 86 1.94 -19.47 -3.69
CA ASN A 86 1.58 -18.12 -4.11
C ASN A 86 0.24 -18.12 -4.87
N GLU A 87 -0.84 -17.90 -4.11
CA GLU A 87 -2.22 -17.85 -4.60
C GLU A 87 -2.44 -16.83 -5.72
N TYR A 88 -1.78 -15.67 -5.66
CA TYR A 88 -1.94 -14.58 -6.63
C TYR A 88 -0.60 -14.29 -7.31
N SER A 89 -0.22 -15.14 -8.26
CA SER A 89 1.04 -14.98 -8.99
C SER A 89 1.09 -13.63 -9.73
N SER A 90 2.17 -12.87 -9.52
CA SER A 90 2.36 -11.60 -10.23
C SER A 90 2.59 -11.86 -11.72
N ARG A 91 1.81 -11.21 -12.59
CA ARG A 91 1.94 -11.32 -14.05
C ARG A 91 2.97 -10.39 -14.67
N GLY A 92 3.81 -9.73 -13.86
CA GLY A 92 4.84 -8.82 -14.39
C GLY A 92 6.10 -8.73 -13.56
N GLY A 93 7.09 -8.05 -14.15
CA GLY A 93 8.40 -7.83 -13.56
C GLY A 93 8.38 -6.92 -12.33
N ARG A 94 9.58 -6.71 -11.77
CA ARG A 94 9.85 -5.98 -10.51
C ARG A 94 9.17 -4.61 -10.40
N ASP A 95 8.94 -3.95 -11.54
CA ASP A 95 8.52 -2.56 -11.63
C ASP A 95 7.09 -2.36 -12.17
N ARG A 96 6.29 -3.43 -12.29
CA ARG A 96 5.03 -3.34 -13.03
C ARG A 96 4.02 -2.36 -12.41
N TYR A 97 3.83 -2.36 -11.09
CA TYR A 97 2.90 -1.43 -10.44
C TYR A 97 3.25 0.04 -10.72
N ARG A 98 4.53 0.41 -10.65
CA ARG A 98 4.98 1.77 -10.96
C ARG A 98 4.68 2.15 -12.42
N LYS A 99 4.86 1.22 -13.36
CA LYS A 99 4.59 1.47 -14.78
C LYS A 99 3.09 1.60 -15.04
N LEU A 100 2.27 0.70 -14.47
CA LEU A 100 0.81 0.76 -14.56
C LEU A 100 0.28 2.09 -14.04
N ASP A 101 0.73 2.51 -12.86
CA ASP A 101 0.29 3.75 -12.24
C ASP A 101 0.66 4.98 -13.08
N GLN A 102 1.87 5.01 -13.67
CA GLN A 102 2.27 6.06 -14.61
C GLN A 102 1.46 6.04 -15.92
N GLU A 103 1.14 4.86 -16.44
CA GLU A 103 0.33 4.70 -17.64
C GLU A 103 -1.11 5.18 -17.38
N ASN A 104 -1.68 4.85 -16.23
CA ASN A 104 -3.01 5.29 -15.82
C ASN A 104 -3.06 6.81 -15.60
N PHE A 105 -2.03 7.37 -14.95
CA PHE A 105 -1.91 8.82 -14.81
C PHE A 105 -1.83 9.53 -16.16
N LYS A 106 -1.08 9.00 -17.12
CA LYS A 106 -1.02 9.57 -18.49
C LYS A 106 -2.36 9.49 -19.22
N LYS A 107 -3.17 8.45 -19.00
CA LYS A 107 -4.46 8.25 -19.66
C LYS A 107 -5.58 9.09 -19.04
N THR A 108 -5.63 9.17 -17.71
CA THR A 108 -6.77 9.73 -16.97
C THR A 108 -6.45 11.06 -16.29
N GLY A 109 -5.17 11.43 -16.17
CA GLY A 109 -4.71 12.57 -15.38
C GLY A 109 -4.78 12.35 -13.87
N LYS A 110 -5.13 11.14 -13.41
CA LYS A 110 -5.29 10.81 -11.99
C LYS A 110 -4.49 9.56 -11.63
N TRP A 111 -3.98 9.54 -10.40
CA TRP A 111 -3.34 8.35 -9.84
C TRP A 111 -4.39 7.30 -9.52
N GLU A 112 -4.10 6.05 -9.86
CA GLU A 112 -5.04 4.96 -9.64
C GLU A 112 -4.98 4.48 -8.18
N ARG A 113 -6.11 4.00 -7.66
CA ARG A 113 -6.14 3.41 -6.34
C ARG A 113 -5.43 2.06 -6.34
N ARG A 114 -4.93 1.64 -5.17
CA ARG A 114 -4.18 0.37 -5.08
C ARG A 114 -5.02 -0.87 -5.42
N ASP A 115 -6.32 -0.85 -5.18
CA ASP A 115 -7.24 -1.93 -5.55
C ASP A 115 -7.37 -2.05 -7.08
N GLY A 116 -7.51 -0.92 -7.79
CA GLY A 116 -7.47 -0.87 -9.26
C GLY A 116 -6.14 -1.35 -9.82
N LEU A 117 -5.02 -0.87 -9.29
CA LEU A 117 -3.68 -1.32 -9.69
C LEU A 117 -3.47 -2.82 -9.46
N TRP A 118 -3.97 -3.36 -8.34
CA TRP A 118 -3.94 -4.79 -8.09
C TRP A 118 -4.75 -5.57 -9.12
N LEU A 119 -5.95 -5.09 -9.46
CA LEU A 119 -6.81 -5.73 -10.46
C LEU A 119 -6.15 -5.74 -11.85
N GLU A 120 -5.65 -4.60 -12.32
CA GLU A 120 -4.95 -4.49 -13.59
C GLU A 120 -3.69 -5.35 -13.66
N GLN A 121 -2.99 -5.50 -12.53
CA GLN A 121 -1.87 -6.44 -12.44
C GLN A 121 -2.34 -7.88 -12.70
N GLN A 122 -3.53 -8.26 -12.26
CA GLN A 122 -4.07 -9.60 -12.49
C GLN A 122 -4.72 -9.76 -13.88
N THR A 123 -5.13 -8.66 -14.49
CA THR A 123 -5.64 -8.62 -15.86
C THR A 123 -4.53 -8.94 -16.87
N GLY A 124 -4.82 -9.85 -17.80
CA GLY A 124 -3.92 -10.18 -18.90
C GLY A 124 -3.84 -9.05 -19.93
N ALA A 125 -2.90 -9.16 -20.88
CA ALA A 125 -2.81 -8.21 -21.99
C ALA A 125 -4.06 -8.19 -22.89
N ASP A 126 -4.87 -9.24 -22.82
CA ASP A 126 -6.17 -9.40 -23.47
C ASP A 126 -7.32 -8.73 -22.71
N GLY A 127 -7.06 -8.11 -21.55
CA GLY A 127 -8.11 -7.53 -20.72
C GLY A 127 -8.88 -8.56 -19.88
N GLU A 128 -8.54 -9.86 -19.96
CA GLU A 128 -9.24 -10.91 -19.22
C GLU A 128 -8.47 -11.37 -17.97
N LEU A 129 -9.17 -11.45 -16.84
CA LEU A 129 -8.72 -12.16 -15.65
C LEU A 129 -8.87 -13.67 -15.88
N LYS A 130 -7.78 -14.37 -16.18
CA LYS A 130 -7.85 -15.83 -16.46
C LYS A 130 -7.98 -16.70 -15.22
N ASP A 131 -7.56 -16.17 -14.07
CA ASP A 131 -7.54 -16.90 -12.81
C ASP A 131 -8.90 -16.79 -12.10
N PRO A 132 -9.62 -17.91 -11.85
CA PRO A 132 -10.89 -17.87 -11.15
C PRO A 132 -10.79 -17.31 -9.73
N ALA A 133 -9.65 -17.46 -9.05
CA ALA A 133 -9.45 -16.86 -7.73
C ALA A 133 -9.40 -15.33 -7.85
N CYS A 134 -8.63 -14.80 -8.81
CA CYS A 134 -8.60 -13.36 -9.07
C CYS A 134 -9.95 -12.80 -9.54
N LYS A 135 -10.78 -13.58 -10.25
CA LYS A 135 -12.15 -13.16 -10.60
C LYS A 135 -13.01 -12.93 -9.35
N LYS A 136 -12.99 -13.87 -8.38
CA LYS A 136 -13.72 -13.70 -7.12
C LYS A 136 -13.27 -12.45 -6.37
N ILE A 137 -11.96 -12.19 -6.32
CA ILE A 137 -11.43 -10.98 -5.69
C ILE A 137 -11.86 -9.72 -6.46
N SER A 138 -11.90 -9.77 -7.80
CA SER A 138 -12.43 -8.67 -8.62
C SER A 138 -13.88 -8.34 -8.26
N ASP A 139 -14.72 -9.36 -8.13
CA ASP A 139 -16.14 -9.18 -7.78
C ASP A 139 -16.29 -8.55 -6.39
N LEU A 140 -15.49 -9.01 -5.42
CA LEU A 140 -15.45 -8.43 -4.08
C LEU A 140 -14.95 -6.97 -4.07
N ILE A 141 -13.92 -6.65 -4.86
CA ILE A 141 -13.44 -5.27 -5.01
C ILE A 141 -14.57 -4.37 -5.54
N MET A 142 -15.30 -4.83 -6.55
CA MET A 142 -16.44 -4.07 -7.09
C MET A 142 -17.55 -3.88 -6.05
N GLU A 143 -17.86 -4.91 -5.27
CA GLU A 143 -18.85 -4.85 -4.21
C GLU A 143 -18.45 -3.83 -3.13
N TYR A 144 -17.23 -3.91 -2.59
CA TYR A 144 -16.73 -2.98 -1.58
C TYR A 144 -16.62 -1.55 -2.09
N ASN A 145 -16.20 -1.34 -3.35
CA ASN A 145 -16.21 0.00 -3.96
C ASN A 145 -17.64 0.56 -4.07
N THR A 146 -18.62 -0.29 -4.36
CA THR A 146 -20.04 0.11 -4.39
C THR A 146 -20.52 0.49 -2.98
N GLN A 147 -20.24 -0.32 -1.97
CA GLN A 147 -20.55 -0.02 -0.57
C GLN A 147 -19.88 1.28 -0.09
N GLU A 148 -18.64 1.53 -0.51
CA GLU A 148 -17.92 2.76 -0.21
C GLU A 148 -18.60 3.99 -0.81
N SER A 149 -19.01 3.91 -2.09
CA SER A 149 -19.76 4.98 -2.74
C SER A 149 -21.14 5.24 -2.13
N GLN A 150 -21.74 4.23 -1.49
CA GLN A 150 -23.00 4.34 -0.77
C GLN A 150 -22.81 4.81 0.68
N GLY A 151 -21.56 4.90 1.15
CA GLY A 151 -21.22 5.27 2.52
C GLY A 151 -21.49 4.18 3.56
N THR A 152 -21.78 2.94 3.14
CA THR A 152 -21.97 1.80 4.06
C THR A 152 -20.66 1.14 4.47
N PHE A 153 -19.60 1.38 3.71
CA PHE A 153 -18.23 0.98 4.01
C PHE A 153 -17.32 2.20 3.99
N GLU A 154 -16.39 2.29 4.94
CA GLU A 154 -15.37 3.34 4.97
C GLU A 154 -13.98 2.71 4.95
N SER A 155 -13.14 3.09 3.99
CA SER A 155 -11.75 2.66 3.95
C SER A 155 -10.90 3.46 4.94
N VAL A 156 -10.46 2.81 6.01
CA VAL A 156 -9.62 3.45 7.04
C VAL A 156 -8.28 2.74 7.16
N GLY A 157 -7.21 3.47 6.82
CA GLY A 157 -5.83 2.99 6.94
C GLY A 157 -5.64 1.66 6.22
N THR A 158 -5.16 0.64 6.93
CA THR A 158 -4.89 -0.70 6.37
C THR A 158 -6.16 -1.53 6.09
N SER A 159 -7.33 -1.08 6.58
CA SER A 159 -8.63 -1.71 6.38
C SER A 159 -9.37 -1.03 5.23
N ASP A 160 -8.84 -1.16 4.03
CA ASP A 160 -9.40 -0.62 2.80
C ASP A 160 -9.96 -1.74 1.90
N VAL A 161 -10.54 -1.34 0.77
CA VAL A 161 -11.21 -2.23 -0.19
C VAL A 161 -10.35 -3.44 -0.57
N LEU A 162 -9.07 -3.24 -0.90
CA LEU A 162 -8.20 -4.36 -1.30
C LEU A 162 -7.94 -5.33 -0.14
N SER A 163 -7.70 -4.83 1.08
CA SER A 163 -7.49 -5.69 2.25
C SER A 163 -8.72 -6.51 2.59
N GLN A 164 -9.91 -5.92 2.47
CA GLN A 164 -11.18 -6.60 2.73
C GLN A 164 -11.46 -7.67 1.67
N ALA A 165 -11.30 -7.33 0.39
CA ALA A 165 -11.49 -8.28 -0.70
C ALA A 165 -10.55 -9.49 -0.60
N LEU A 166 -9.28 -9.26 -0.23
CA LEU A 166 -8.30 -10.34 -0.01
C LEU A 166 -8.52 -11.12 1.29
N SER A 167 -9.38 -10.62 2.19
CA SER A 167 -9.62 -11.19 3.53
C SER A 167 -8.34 -11.47 4.32
N ARG A 168 -7.29 -10.67 4.10
CA ARG A 168 -5.97 -10.82 4.72
C ARG A 168 -5.45 -9.48 5.19
N PRO A 169 -4.93 -9.40 6.43
CA PRO A 169 -4.33 -8.16 6.92
C PRO A 169 -3.14 -7.75 6.04
N GLU A 170 -2.93 -6.44 5.96
CA GLU A 170 -1.83 -5.86 5.20
C GLU A 170 -0.48 -6.13 5.87
N HIS A 171 0.53 -6.42 5.06
CA HIS A 171 1.86 -6.73 5.59
C HIS A 171 2.56 -5.47 6.08
N LYS A 172 3.23 -5.53 7.24
CA LYS A 172 3.91 -4.36 7.86
C LYS A 172 5.05 -3.79 7.01
N GLY A 173 5.70 -4.63 6.20
CA GLY A 173 6.80 -4.25 5.32
C GLY A 173 6.35 -3.44 4.10
N ARG A 174 6.03 -4.15 3.00
CA ARG A 174 5.63 -3.57 1.71
C ARG A 174 4.12 -3.65 1.51
N VAL A 175 3.56 -2.58 0.94
CA VAL A 175 2.14 -2.47 0.59
C VAL A 175 1.81 -3.24 -0.70
N ARG A 176 0.79 -4.10 -0.66
CA ARG A 176 0.21 -4.77 -1.83
C ARG A 176 -0.46 -3.75 -2.76
N GLY A 177 -0.38 -4.01 -4.07
CA GLY A 177 -0.89 -3.09 -5.10
C GLY A 177 0.02 -1.90 -5.39
N GLN A 178 1.11 -1.71 -4.63
CA GLN A 178 2.02 -0.57 -4.77
C GLN A 178 3.44 -0.99 -5.21
N SER A 179 4.26 0.02 -5.55
CA SER A 179 5.66 -0.14 -5.92
C SER A 179 6.53 -0.72 -4.78
N LYS A 180 7.66 -1.36 -5.14
CA LYS A 180 8.58 -2.07 -4.24
C LYS A 180 9.03 -1.26 -3.01
N PHE A 181 9.10 0.06 -3.13
CA PHE A 181 9.73 0.95 -2.15
C PHE A 181 8.74 1.64 -1.21
N ILE A 182 7.44 1.39 -1.33
CA ILE A 182 6.43 2.03 -0.48
C ILE A 182 6.18 1.16 0.76
N LYS A 183 6.49 1.74 1.93
CA LYS A 183 6.23 1.12 3.24
C LYS A 183 4.78 1.36 3.67
N SER A 184 4.23 0.43 4.45
CA SER A 184 2.88 0.54 5.01
C SER A 184 2.69 1.83 5.82
N SER A 185 3.66 2.18 6.67
CA SER A 185 3.64 3.42 7.44
C SER A 185 3.69 4.68 6.59
N GLN A 186 4.26 4.64 5.39
CA GLN A 186 4.27 5.78 4.49
C GLN A 186 2.90 5.90 3.80
N TYR A 187 2.40 4.81 3.24
CA TYR A 187 1.15 4.82 2.47
C TYR A 187 -0.08 5.13 3.32
N PHE A 188 -0.30 4.38 4.40
CA PHE A 188 -1.55 4.47 5.17
C PHE A 188 -1.55 5.60 6.20
N ASN A 189 -0.38 6.00 6.73
CA ASN A 189 -0.35 7.14 7.65
C ASN A 189 -0.46 8.47 6.90
N LEU A 190 0.00 8.57 5.64
CA LEU A 190 -0.22 9.78 4.84
C LEU A 190 -1.71 10.04 4.65
N ASN A 191 -2.50 9.02 4.30
CA ASN A 191 -3.95 9.17 4.16
C ASN A 191 -4.61 9.58 5.47
N ARG A 192 -4.15 9.04 6.61
CA ARG A 192 -4.62 9.44 7.94
C ARG A 192 -4.28 10.89 8.27
N ILE A 193 -3.09 11.36 7.91
CA ILE A 193 -2.64 12.73 8.16
C ILE A 193 -3.43 13.70 7.27
N LEU A 194 -3.56 13.41 5.98
CA LEU A 194 -4.30 14.24 5.03
C LEU A 194 -5.79 14.33 5.37
N SER A 195 -6.41 13.22 5.79
CA SER A 195 -7.81 13.19 6.24
C SER A 195 -8.02 14.10 7.46
N LYS A 196 -7.16 14.00 8.47
CA LYS A 196 -7.19 14.90 9.64
C LYS A 196 -6.97 16.35 9.26
N GLU A 197 -6.09 16.62 8.31
CA GLU A 197 -5.81 17.98 7.84
C GLU A 197 -7.03 18.59 7.13
N ASN A 198 -7.73 17.82 6.30
CA ASN A 198 -8.98 18.24 5.66
C ASN A 198 -10.09 18.52 6.69
N GLU A 199 -10.22 17.66 7.70
CA GLU A 199 -11.17 17.86 8.81
C GLU A 199 -10.85 19.14 9.59
N VAL A 200 -9.58 19.35 9.94
CA VAL A 200 -9.09 20.58 10.58
C VAL A 200 -9.35 21.81 9.71
N GLN A 201 -9.18 21.72 8.39
CA GLN A 201 -9.50 22.81 7.47
C GLN A 201 -11.01 23.08 7.38
N SER A 202 -11.85 22.06 7.44
CA SER A 202 -13.31 22.23 7.52
C SER A 202 -13.70 22.97 8.80
N MET A 203 -13.23 22.49 9.95
CA MET A 203 -13.47 23.14 11.24
C MET A 203 -12.94 24.58 11.26
N ARG A 204 -11.78 24.85 10.64
CA ARG A 204 -11.25 26.22 10.52
C ARG A 204 -12.17 27.14 9.71
N ARG A 205 -12.84 26.64 8.67
CA ARG A 205 -13.83 27.40 7.89
C ARG A 205 -15.08 27.69 8.72
N GLU A 206 -15.63 26.68 9.39
CA GLU A 206 -16.80 26.84 10.27
C GLU A 206 -16.51 27.83 11.42
N ILE A 207 -15.35 27.73 12.08
CA ILE A 207 -14.93 28.68 13.12
C ILE A 207 -14.84 30.10 12.56
N LYS A 208 -14.36 30.27 11.31
CA LYS A 208 -14.26 31.59 10.67
C LYS A 208 -15.66 32.18 10.42
N GLU A 209 -16.60 31.37 9.96
CA GLU A 209 -18.00 31.79 9.73
C GLU A 209 -18.70 32.15 11.04
N LEU A 210 -18.58 31.31 12.07
CA LEU A 210 -19.16 31.58 13.39
C LEU A 210 -18.58 32.86 14.01
N LYS A 211 -17.26 33.10 13.87
CA LYS A 211 -16.62 34.35 14.33
C LYS A 211 -17.18 35.57 13.61
N ALA A 212 -17.37 35.50 12.29
CA ALA A 212 -17.94 36.59 11.52
C ALA A 212 -19.39 36.91 11.97
N LEU A 213 -20.19 35.87 12.23
CA LEU A 213 -21.56 36.03 12.72
C LEU A 213 -21.61 36.69 14.10
N VAL A 214 -20.76 36.25 15.04
CA VAL A 214 -20.66 36.86 16.38
C VAL A 214 -20.23 38.32 16.29
N HIS A 215 -19.23 38.65 15.47
CA HIS A 215 -18.80 40.03 15.27
C HIS A 215 -19.93 40.90 14.70
N GLY A 216 -20.72 40.39 13.75
CA GLY A 216 -21.88 41.09 13.20
C GLY A 216 -22.99 41.32 14.22
N LEU A 217 -23.26 40.34 15.10
CA LEU A 217 -24.24 40.50 16.19
C LEU A 217 -23.77 41.47 17.28
N CYS A 218 -22.47 41.50 17.57
CA CYS A 218 -21.87 42.44 18.52
C CYS A 218 -21.86 43.89 17.99
N ALA A 219 -21.74 44.09 16.67
CA ALA A 219 -21.78 45.42 16.05
C ALA A 219 -23.18 46.07 16.04
N ASN A 220 -24.24 45.29 16.24
CA ASN A 220 -25.63 45.78 16.21
C ASN A 220 -26.21 46.11 17.60
N LYS A 221 -25.37 46.22 18.64
CA LYS A 221 -25.82 46.50 20.02
C LYS A 221 -25.71 47.96 20.47
N ASP A 222 -25.38 48.89 19.58
CA ASP A 222 -25.52 50.33 19.87
C ASP A 222 -26.97 50.79 19.64
N VAL A 223 -27.91 50.22 20.40
CA VAL A 223 -29.23 50.84 20.64
C VAL A 223 -29.36 51.01 22.14
N GLU A 224 -28.90 52.18 22.61
CA GLU A 224 -29.17 52.70 23.94
C GLU A 224 -30.70 52.78 24.15
N PRO A 225 -31.28 52.06 25.13
CA PRO A 225 -32.64 52.33 25.56
C PRO A 225 -32.65 53.70 26.27
N SER A 226 -33.40 54.65 25.73
CA SER A 226 -33.74 55.93 26.36
C SER A 226 -34.21 55.72 27.81
N VAL A 227 -33.35 56.00 28.80
CA VAL A 227 -33.73 56.04 30.22
C VAL A 227 -34.10 57.47 30.60
N ASP A 228 -35.36 57.64 31.04
CA ASP A 228 -35.95 58.89 31.55
C ASP A 228 -35.17 59.41 32.78
N PRO A 229 -34.79 60.70 32.86
CA PRO A 229 -33.90 61.22 33.91
C PRO A 229 -34.48 61.29 35.34
N ASN A 230 -35.74 60.92 35.58
CA ASN A 230 -36.44 61.26 36.84
C ASN A 230 -36.63 60.13 37.86
N ASN A 231 -35.84 59.05 37.83
CA ASN A 231 -35.93 58.05 38.89
C ASN A 231 -34.57 57.68 39.48
N VAL A 232 -34.15 58.45 40.49
CA VAL A 232 -33.02 58.13 41.38
C VAL A 232 -33.57 57.79 42.76
N PRO A 233 -33.32 56.59 43.29
CA PRO A 233 -33.12 56.38 44.70
C PRO A 233 -31.62 56.38 44.98
N THR A 234 -31.17 57.44 45.63
CA THR A 234 -29.87 57.56 46.28
C THR A 234 -29.72 56.45 47.33
N VAL A 235 -28.54 55.82 47.42
CA VAL A 235 -27.83 55.57 48.70
C VAL A 235 -26.42 55.01 48.41
N ASP A 236 -25.47 55.90 48.70
CA ASP A 236 -24.18 55.75 49.37
C ASP A 236 -23.06 54.86 48.79
N GLN A 237 -22.08 55.61 48.29
CA GLN A 237 -20.68 55.25 48.17
C GLN A 237 -20.07 54.94 49.54
N HIS A 238 -19.34 53.83 49.64
CA HIS A 238 -18.06 53.83 50.33
C HIS A 238 -17.01 53.08 49.50
N ASN A 239 -16.10 53.87 48.95
CA ASN A 239 -14.84 53.49 48.35
C ASN A 239 -13.97 52.67 49.33
N SER A 240 -13.19 51.73 48.79
CA SER A 240 -11.74 51.79 48.97
C SER A 240 -10.99 50.95 47.94
N PHE A 241 -10.06 51.64 47.26
CA PHE A 241 -9.12 51.17 46.26
C PHE A 241 -8.18 50.06 46.79
N LYS A 242 -7.78 49.13 45.92
CA LYS A 242 -6.37 48.89 45.57
C LYS A 242 -6.21 47.93 44.39
N ALA A 243 -5.52 48.39 43.36
CA ALA A 243 -4.99 47.60 42.26
C ALA A 243 -3.87 46.65 42.75
N SER A 244 -3.72 45.49 42.11
CA SER A 244 -2.41 45.09 41.55
C SER A 244 -2.53 43.88 40.62
N CYS A 245 -1.76 43.96 39.54
CA CYS A 245 -1.54 42.95 38.51
C CYS A 245 -0.59 41.84 39.03
N SER A 246 -0.81 40.57 38.65
CA SER A 246 0.27 39.59 38.53
C SER A 246 -0.12 38.41 37.64
N ALA A 247 0.70 38.18 36.62
CA ALA A 247 0.67 37.03 35.73
C ALA A 247 1.24 35.78 36.44
N GLN A 248 0.70 34.60 36.13
CA GLN A 248 1.41 33.33 36.36
C GLN A 248 1.35 32.44 35.13
N GLU A 249 2.48 32.47 34.45
CA GLU A 249 3.01 31.59 33.41
C GLU A 249 3.08 30.13 33.93
N LYS A 250 2.36 29.21 33.30
CA LYS A 250 2.54 27.77 33.55
C LYS A 250 3.60 27.23 32.59
N GLN A 251 4.81 27.06 33.10
CA GLN A 251 5.87 26.36 32.40
C GLN A 251 5.54 24.86 32.24
N HIS A 252 5.70 24.39 31.00
CA HIS A 252 5.74 22.99 30.62
C HIS A 252 7.02 22.35 31.16
N ARG A 253 6.92 21.35 32.04
CA ARG A 253 8.06 20.52 32.43
C ARG A 253 8.20 19.40 31.40
N VAL A 254 9.29 19.43 30.65
CA VAL A 254 9.78 18.34 29.80
C VAL A 254 10.19 17.18 30.72
N SER A 255 9.65 15.99 30.46
CA SER A 255 10.09 14.76 31.13
C SER A 255 11.20 14.10 30.31
N ASP A 256 12.34 13.85 30.95
CA ASP A 256 13.49 13.13 30.37
C ASP A 256 13.17 11.63 30.15
N PRO A 257 13.86 10.94 29.20
CA PRO A 257 13.62 9.53 28.91
C PRO A 257 14.29 8.59 29.94
N PRO A 258 13.74 7.38 30.15
CA PRO A 258 14.23 6.46 31.18
C PRO A 258 15.53 5.74 30.77
N THR A 259 16.47 5.67 31.72
CA THR A 259 17.73 4.91 31.65
C THR A 259 17.49 3.41 31.84
N ILE A 260 18.07 2.59 30.97
CA ILE A 260 18.06 1.12 31.03
C ILE A 260 19.21 0.65 31.94
N PRO A 261 19.02 -0.29 32.88
CA PRO A 261 20.11 -0.82 33.70
C PRO A 261 20.95 -1.82 32.92
N VAL A 262 22.26 -1.77 33.14
CA VAL A 262 23.27 -2.68 32.59
C VAL A 262 23.52 -3.75 33.66
N ASP A 263 23.17 -5.00 33.39
CA ASP A 263 23.55 -6.13 34.24
C ASP A 263 25.02 -6.50 34.02
N SER A 264 25.67 -6.84 35.14
CA SER A 264 27.05 -7.35 35.23
C SER A 264 27.13 -8.85 34.95
#